data_AF-A0A4R2RU26-F1
#
_entry.id   AF-A0A4R2RU26-F1
#
_cell.length_a   1.000
_cell.length_b   1.000
_cell.length_c   1.000
_cell.angle_alpha   90.00
_cell.angle_beta   90.00
_cell.angle_gamma   90.00
#
_symmetry.space_group_name_H-M   'P 1'
#
loop_
_entity.id
_entity.type
_entity.pdbx_description
1 polymer ?
#
loop_
_entity_poly.entity_id
_entity_poly.type
_entity_poly.pdbx_seq_one_letter_code
_entity_poly.pdbx_strand_id
1 'polypeptide(L)'
;MADLQPLFILTCMRSYSSLVSSMLGQHSGLFAMPELNPFIGDSLRQIETMARAVRPRTLDGLYRAVAELVFGGQGEPEIAEARRWCAARPRWTAVELISDLSDRVAPRKPIDKSPSTVLVDGALERALAQFPNAFFLHLYRHPIATTASIAKITGKWQPPTRQGLRGGRQRDPEESWFGINAAILRASLRIAPGHFMSVRGEDVLRDPDRYLTQICDWMGLETTRADLSAMHHPEHSPFACLGPPSAPFGNDPNFLREPGYNPRPISEAPLDAPLEWDSPNRRLGRETVALACQLGYGRGTR
;
A
#
# COMPACT_ATOMS: atom_id res chain seq x y z
N MET A 1 -22.24 -11.17 -10.16
CA MET A 1 -20.83 -10.97 -9.80
C MET A 1 -20.60 -11.78 -8.54
N ALA A 2 -19.59 -12.63 -8.49
CA ALA A 2 -19.20 -13.31 -7.25
C ALA A 2 -19.03 -12.27 -6.14
N ASP A 3 -19.26 -12.66 -4.89
CA ASP A 3 -19.06 -11.85 -3.68
C ASP A 3 -17.56 -11.56 -3.48
N LEU A 4 -17.00 -10.73 -4.37
CA LEU A 4 -15.59 -10.42 -4.42
C LEU A 4 -15.28 -9.52 -3.22
N GLN A 5 -14.59 -10.09 -2.23
CA GLN A 5 -14.18 -9.42 -1.01
C GLN A 5 -12.65 -9.26 -0.97
N PRO A 6 -12.08 -8.37 -1.81
CA PRO A 6 -10.65 -8.13 -1.81
C PRO A 6 -10.24 -7.42 -0.50
N LEU A 7 -8.97 -7.52 -0.15
CA LEU A 7 -8.37 -6.67 0.87
C LEU A 7 -7.65 -5.48 0.21
N PHE A 8 -8.06 -4.27 0.56
CA PHE A 8 -7.33 -3.04 0.22
C PHE A 8 -6.55 -2.54 1.43
N ILE A 9 -5.23 -2.44 1.30
CA ILE A 9 -4.38 -1.84 2.35
C ILE A 9 -4.25 -0.34 2.07
N LEU A 10 -4.89 0.46 2.91
CA LEU A 10 -4.85 1.92 2.90
C LEU A 10 -3.72 2.40 3.80
N THR A 11 -2.77 3.15 3.25
CA THR A 11 -1.52 3.45 3.96
C THR A 11 -0.88 4.72 3.43
N CYS A 12 -0.34 5.54 4.34
CA CYS A 12 0.67 6.53 3.96
C CYS A 12 1.90 5.79 3.40
N MET A 13 2.62 6.42 2.45
CA MET A 13 3.89 5.87 1.98
C MET A 13 4.83 5.60 3.16
N ARG A 14 5.75 4.64 2.99
CA ARG A 14 6.82 4.34 3.96
C ARG A 14 6.32 3.77 5.30
N SER A 15 5.16 3.12 5.30
CA SER A 15 4.52 2.50 6.47
C SER A 15 4.50 0.96 6.40
N TYR A 16 5.60 0.34 5.97
CA TYR A 16 5.81 -1.12 5.93
C TYR A 16 4.88 -1.92 5.00
N SER A 17 4.07 -1.22 4.20
CA SER A 17 2.94 -1.82 3.50
C SER A 17 3.29 -2.87 2.47
N SER A 18 4.42 -2.75 1.73
CA SER A 18 4.89 -3.83 0.83
C SER A 18 5.26 -5.10 1.59
N LEU A 19 5.94 -4.97 2.75
CA LEU A 19 6.34 -6.11 3.56
C LEU A 19 5.10 -6.79 4.16
N VAL A 20 4.22 -6.03 4.81
CA VAL A 20 3.01 -6.56 5.45
C VAL A 20 2.06 -7.18 4.41
N SER A 21 1.86 -6.55 3.24
CA SER A 21 1.04 -7.15 2.19
C SER A 21 1.63 -8.48 1.71
N SER A 22 2.94 -8.54 1.50
CA SER A 22 3.61 -9.76 1.04
C SER A 22 3.61 -10.87 2.08
N MET A 23 3.70 -10.53 3.38
CA MET A 23 3.54 -11.49 4.49
C MET A 23 2.13 -12.09 4.47
N LEU A 24 1.09 -11.25 4.51
CA LEU A 24 -0.31 -11.70 4.42
C LEU A 24 -0.58 -12.54 3.16
N GLY A 25 0.04 -12.16 2.04
CA GLY A 25 -0.09 -12.87 0.77
C GLY A 25 0.48 -14.29 0.74
N GLN A 26 1.21 -14.73 1.77
CA GLN A 26 1.64 -16.13 1.90
C GLN A 26 0.60 -17.03 2.57
N HIS A 27 -0.43 -16.45 3.17
CA HIS A 27 -1.56 -17.21 3.70
C HIS A 27 -2.26 -17.98 2.56
N SER A 28 -2.58 -19.26 2.75
CA SER A 28 -3.16 -20.12 1.71
C SER A 28 -4.51 -19.64 1.17
N GLY A 29 -5.22 -18.80 1.92
CA GLY A 29 -6.46 -18.11 1.52
C GLY A 29 -6.29 -16.69 0.95
N LEU A 30 -5.08 -16.15 0.85
CA LEU A 30 -4.80 -14.79 0.37
C LEU A 30 -3.79 -14.78 -0.78
N PHE A 31 -3.85 -13.75 -1.62
CA PHE A 31 -2.85 -13.54 -2.68
C PHE A 31 -2.52 -12.07 -2.83
N ALA A 32 -1.29 -11.68 -2.49
CA ALA A 32 -0.84 -10.30 -2.60
C ALA A 32 -0.42 -9.96 -4.03
N MET A 33 -1.20 -9.10 -4.67
CA MET A 33 -0.84 -8.50 -5.95
C MET A 33 0.27 -7.45 -5.73
N PRO A 34 1.08 -7.13 -6.75
CA PRO A 34 1.87 -5.90 -6.74
C PRO A 34 0.93 -4.68 -6.78
N GLU A 35 1.48 -3.48 -6.65
CA GLU A 35 0.76 -2.21 -6.80
C GLU A 35 0.08 -2.12 -8.18
N LEU A 36 -1.21 -2.47 -8.26
CA LEU A 36 -1.99 -2.39 -9.49
C LEU A 36 -2.39 -0.96 -9.80
N ASN A 37 -2.48 -0.11 -8.77
CA ASN A 37 -2.96 1.25 -8.83
C ASN A 37 -4.35 1.39 -9.49
N PRO A 38 -5.32 0.54 -9.11
CA PRO A 38 -6.54 0.32 -9.89
C PRO A 38 -7.49 1.52 -9.82
N PHE A 39 -7.34 2.37 -8.81
CA PHE A 39 -8.22 3.51 -8.56
C PHE A 39 -7.65 4.85 -9.02
N ILE A 40 -6.55 4.88 -9.77
CA ILE A 40 -6.03 6.14 -10.33
C ILE A 40 -7.04 6.78 -11.30
N GLY A 41 -7.77 5.97 -12.06
CA GLY A 41 -8.82 6.42 -12.98
C GLY A 41 -10.00 5.43 -13.01
N ASP A 42 -11.00 5.72 -13.83
CA ASP A 42 -12.24 4.93 -13.94
C ASP A 42 -12.11 3.75 -14.91
N SER A 43 -11.07 3.73 -15.75
CA SER A 43 -10.82 2.67 -16.72
C SER A 43 -9.32 2.43 -16.93
N LEU A 44 -8.94 1.25 -17.44
CA LEU A 44 -7.54 0.92 -17.77
C LEU A 44 -6.89 1.97 -18.67
N ARG A 45 -7.60 2.49 -19.68
CA ARG A 45 -7.08 3.58 -20.53
C ARG A 45 -6.73 4.83 -19.72
N GLN A 46 -7.60 5.20 -18.78
CA GLN A 46 -7.39 6.39 -17.95
C GLN A 46 -6.26 6.15 -16.95
N ILE A 47 -6.20 4.97 -16.33
CA ILE A 47 -5.10 4.55 -15.45
C ILE A 47 -3.77 4.65 -16.20
N GLU A 48 -3.66 4.08 -17.40
CA GLU A 48 -2.45 4.16 -18.22
C GLU A 48 -2.07 5.60 -18.58
N THR A 49 -3.06 6.40 -18.96
CA THR A 49 -2.86 7.81 -19.36
C THR A 49 -2.35 8.64 -18.19
N MET A 50 -3.01 8.57 -17.04
CA MET A 50 -2.66 9.31 -15.83
C MET A 50 -1.31 8.85 -15.27
N ALA A 51 -1.07 7.54 -15.22
CA ALA A 51 0.21 7.01 -14.75
C ALA A 51 1.37 7.43 -15.66
N ARG A 52 1.21 7.41 -16.99
CA ARG A 52 2.25 7.86 -17.93
C ARG A 52 2.54 9.35 -17.81
N ALA A 53 1.53 10.17 -17.51
CA ALA A 53 1.70 11.61 -17.34
C ALA A 53 2.50 11.96 -16.07
N VAL A 54 2.34 11.19 -14.99
CA VAL A 54 3.01 11.46 -13.70
C VAL A 54 4.31 10.69 -13.57
N ARG A 55 4.25 9.37 -13.69
CA ARG A 55 5.40 8.46 -13.54
C ARG A 55 5.08 7.11 -14.20
N PRO A 56 5.55 6.85 -15.44
CA PRO A 56 5.21 5.63 -16.19
C PRO A 56 5.43 4.31 -15.43
N ARG A 57 6.42 4.29 -14.52
CA ARG A 57 6.75 3.14 -13.67
C ARG A 57 5.68 2.76 -12.65
N THR A 58 4.66 3.60 -12.46
CA THR A 58 3.46 3.28 -11.67
C THR A 58 2.69 2.09 -12.28
N LEU A 59 2.86 1.83 -13.58
CA LEU A 59 2.20 0.71 -14.27
C LEU A 59 2.98 -0.61 -14.17
N ASP A 60 4.20 -0.61 -13.63
CA ASP A 60 5.05 -1.81 -13.59
C ASP A 60 4.34 -2.96 -12.84
N GLY A 61 3.72 -2.65 -11.70
CA GLY A 61 2.96 -3.65 -10.91
C GLY A 61 1.79 -4.23 -11.67
N LEU A 62 0.96 -3.38 -12.30
CA LEU A 62 -0.14 -3.83 -13.16
C LEU A 62 0.34 -4.80 -14.26
N TYR A 63 1.38 -4.44 -15.00
CA TYR A 63 1.87 -5.30 -16.08
C TYR A 63 2.48 -6.59 -15.56
N ARG A 64 3.18 -6.56 -14.42
CA ARG A 64 3.72 -7.78 -13.80
C ARG A 64 2.64 -8.72 -13.30
N ALA A 65 1.57 -8.19 -12.69
CA ALA A 65 0.44 -9.00 -12.25
C ALA A 65 -0.24 -9.71 -13.43
N VAL A 66 -0.49 -8.97 -14.51
CA VAL A 66 -1.07 -9.53 -15.74
C VAL A 66 -0.12 -10.54 -16.38
N ALA A 67 1.17 -10.23 -16.47
CA ALA A 67 2.17 -11.15 -17.03
C ALA A 67 2.20 -12.48 -16.26
N GLU A 68 2.34 -12.41 -14.93
CA GLU A 68 2.39 -13.60 -14.07
C GLU A 68 1.10 -14.44 -14.17
N LEU A 69 -0.05 -13.80 -14.02
CA LEU A 69 -1.33 -14.51 -13.85
C LEU A 69 -2.02 -14.88 -15.16
N VAL A 70 -1.75 -14.14 -16.24
CA VAL A 70 -2.36 -14.39 -17.56
C VAL A 70 -1.43 -15.15 -18.48
N PHE A 71 -0.12 -14.88 -18.40
CA PHE A 71 0.88 -15.42 -19.33
C PHE A 71 1.91 -16.34 -18.67
N GLY A 72 1.81 -16.56 -17.34
CA GLY A 72 2.58 -17.59 -16.63
C GLY A 72 4.03 -17.22 -16.32
N GLY A 73 4.37 -15.93 -16.35
CA GLY A 73 5.70 -15.46 -15.98
C GLY A 73 5.87 -13.95 -16.08
N GLN A 74 7.05 -13.47 -15.72
CA GLN A 74 7.37 -12.02 -15.69
C GLN A 74 8.56 -11.68 -16.59
N GLY A 75 8.81 -12.45 -17.65
CA GLY A 75 9.87 -12.13 -18.62
C GLY A 75 9.48 -10.98 -19.54
N GLU A 76 10.45 -10.52 -20.34
CA GLU A 76 10.21 -9.48 -21.37
C GLU A 76 9.05 -9.82 -22.34
N PRO A 77 8.93 -11.08 -22.84
CA PRO A 77 7.79 -11.45 -23.69
C PRO A 77 6.44 -11.35 -22.97
N GLU A 78 6.35 -11.82 -21.73
CA GLU A 78 5.09 -11.82 -20.96
C GLU A 78 4.68 -10.39 -20.58
N ILE A 79 5.64 -9.51 -20.27
CA ILE A 79 5.35 -8.08 -20.05
C ILE A 79 4.85 -7.42 -21.33
N ALA A 80 5.39 -7.77 -22.50
CA ALA A 80 4.89 -7.25 -23.77
C ALA A 80 3.46 -7.71 -24.06
N GLU A 81 3.13 -8.96 -23.76
CA GLU A 81 1.75 -9.48 -23.84
C GLU A 81 0.83 -8.81 -22.82
N ALA A 82 1.27 -8.60 -21.58
CA ALA A 82 0.50 -7.91 -20.56
C ALA A 82 0.12 -6.48 -20.99
N ARG A 83 1.03 -5.76 -21.64
CA ARG A 83 0.75 -4.43 -22.20
C ARG A 83 -0.31 -4.49 -23.30
N ARG A 84 -0.23 -5.46 -24.22
CA ARG A 84 -1.26 -5.68 -25.25
C ARG A 84 -2.61 -6.06 -24.64
N TRP A 85 -2.58 -6.90 -23.61
CA TRP A 85 -3.77 -7.34 -22.88
C TRP A 85 -4.51 -6.15 -22.26
N CYS A 86 -3.79 -5.23 -21.60
CA CYS A 86 -4.37 -4.01 -21.04
C CYS A 86 -4.90 -3.08 -22.15
N ALA A 87 -4.11 -2.87 -23.21
CA ALA A 87 -4.49 -1.99 -24.32
C ALA A 87 -5.75 -2.47 -25.08
N ALA A 88 -5.97 -3.79 -25.14
CA ALA A 88 -7.17 -4.41 -25.71
C ALA A 88 -8.42 -4.27 -24.83
N ARG A 89 -8.26 -3.84 -23.56
CA ARG A 89 -9.32 -3.70 -22.56
C ARG A 89 -9.48 -2.26 -22.07
N PRO A 90 -9.52 -1.26 -22.96
CA PRO A 90 -9.37 0.14 -22.56
C PRO A 90 -10.50 0.67 -21.67
N ARG A 91 -11.67 0.01 -21.67
CA ARG A 91 -12.85 0.39 -20.90
C ARG A 91 -12.99 -0.37 -19.59
N TRP A 92 -12.12 -1.35 -19.32
CA TRP A 92 -12.22 -2.12 -18.09
C TRP A 92 -12.01 -1.24 -16.87
N THR A 93 -12.96 -1.32 -15.95
CA THR A 93 -12.94 -0.71 -14.63
C THR A 93 -12.02 -1.47 -13.66
N ALA A 94 -11.79 -0.93 -12.47
CA ALA A 94 -11.08 -1.65 -11.42
C ALA A 94 -11.82 -2.95 -11.04
N VAL A 95 -13.16 -2.95 -11.07
CA VAL A 95 -13.98 -4.15 -10.80
C VAL A 95 -13.70 -5.25 -11.82
N GLU A 96 -13.73 -4.94 -13.12
CA GLU A 96 -13.44 -5.93 -14.17
C GLU A 96 -12.01 -6.45 -14.11
N LEU A 97 -11.04 -5.55 -13.90
CA LEU A 97 -9.63 -5.92 -13.74
C LEU A 97 -9.41 -6.85 -12.55
N ILE A 98 -9.86 -6.44 -11.36
CA ILE A 98 -9.62 -7.21 -10.14
C ILE A 98 -10.41 -8.51 -10.17
N SER A 99 -11.63 -8.53 -10.71
CA SER A 99 -12.39 -9.78 -10.87
C SER A 99 -11.66 -10.79 -11.75
N ASP A 100 -11.17 -10.39 -12.94
CA ASP A 100 -10.42 -11.31 -13.84
C ASP A 100 -9.16 -11.85 -13.17
N LEU A 101 -8.40 -10.99 -12.47
CA LEU A 101 -7.21 -11.42 -11.73
C LEU A 101 -7.55 -12.30 -10.53
N SER A 102 -8.69 -12.08 -9.88
CA SER A 102 -9.16 -12.88 -8.73
C SER A 102 -9.55 -14.28 -9.14
N ASP A 103 -10.24 -14.44 -10.28
CA ASP A 103 -10.65 -15.74 -10.81
C ASP A 103 -9.43 -16.64 -11.07
N ARG A 104 -8.28 -16.05 -11.40
CA ARG A 104 -7.02 -16.76 -11.67
C ARG A 104 -6.28 -17.22 -10.42
N VAL A 105 -6.55 -16.61 -9.27
CA VAL A 105 -5.90 -16.95 -8.00
C VAL A 105 -6.84 -17.66 -7.03
N ALA A 106 -8.11 -17.83 -7.43
CA ALA A 106 -9.12 -18.55 -6.68
C ALA A 106 -8.61 -19.93 -6.19
N PRO A 107 -8.95 -20.34 -4.97
CA PRO A 107 -9.91 -19.73 -4.04
C PRO A 107 -9.35 -18.57 -3.20
N ARG A 108 -8.11 -18.11 -3.44
CA ARG A 108 -7.49 -17.03 -2.63
C ARG A 108 -8.15 -15.68 -2.87
N LYS A 109 -8.36 -14.91 -1.81
CA LYS A 109 -8.82 -13.51 -1.90
C LYS A 109 -7.62 -12.61 -2.28
N PRO A 110 -7.76 -11.70 -3.24
CA PRO A 110 -6.66 -10.80 -3.62
C PRO A 110 -6.43 -9.73 -2.55
N ILE A 111 -5.17 -9.33 -2.40
CA ILE A 111 -4.77 -8.12 -1.67
C ILE A 111 -4.22 -7.13 -2.68
N ASP A 112 -4.77 -5.92 -2.73
CA ASP A 112 -4.12 -4.78 -3.37
C ASP A 112 -3.66 -3.79 -2.30
N LYS A 113 -2.39 -3.45 -2.38
CA LYS A 113 -1.79 -2.37 -1.61
C LYS A 113 -1.23 -1.40 -2.63
N SER A 114 -1.90 -0.27 -2.80
CA SER A 114 -1.48 0.80 -3.70
C SER A 114 -1.51 2.13 -2.94
N PRO A 115 -0.36 2.78 -2.66
CA PRO A 115 -0.35 4.10 -2.02
C PRO A 115 -1.16 5.15 -2.80
N SER A 116 -1.30 4.98 -4.11
CA SER A 116 -2.13 5.83 -4.97
C SER A 116 -3.59 5.89 -4.54
N THR A 117 -4.14 4.85 -3.89
CA THR A 117 -5.53 4.82 -3.41
C THR A 117 -5.84 5.96 -2.45
N VAL A 118 -4.86 6.44 -1.69
CA VAL A 118 -5.02 7.54 -0.72
C VAL A 118 -4.26 8.81 -1.09
N LEU A 119 -3.44 8.76 -2.14
CA LEU A 119 -2.66 9.91 -2.63
C LEU A 119 -3.30 10.61 -3.82
N VAL A 120 -4.05 9.89 -4.65
CA VAL A 120 -4.71 10.44 -5.83
C VAL A 120 -6.12 10.89 -5.46
N ASP A 121 -6.47 12.11 -5.84
CA ASP A 121 -7.78 12.69 -5.55
C ASP A 121 -8.90 11.80 -6.12
N GLY A 122 -9.89 11.53 -5.26
CA GLY A 122 -11.03 10.67 -5.56
C GLY A 122 -10.74 9.16 -5.65
N ALA A 123 -9.49 8.71 -5.51
CA ALA A 123 -9.17 7.28 -5.63
C ALA A 123 -9.79 6.46 -4.49
N LEU A 124 -9.71 6.96 -3.25
CA LEU A 124 -10.36 6.34 -2.10
C LEU A 124 -11.87 6.27 -2.29
N GLU A 125 -12.49 7.33 -2.81
CA GLU A 125 -13.93 7.36 -3.10
C GLU A 125 -14.33 6.33 -4.15
N ARG A 126 -13.53 6.19 -5.22
CA ARG A 126 -13.72 5.15 -6.23
C ARG A 126 -13.59 3.76 -5.63
N ALA A 127 -12.62 3.52 -4.75
CA ALA A 127 -12.45 2.24 -4.08
C ALA A 127 -13.70 1.85 -3.27
N LEU A 128 -14.21 2.77 -2.46
CA LEU A 128 -15.42 2.56 -1.65
C LEU A 128 -16.67 2.33 -2.51
N ALA A 129 -16.83 3.10 -3.59
CA ALA A 129 -17.99 3.00 -4.46
C ALA A 129 -18.00 1.73 -5.31
N GLN A 130 -16.83 1.31 -5.80
CA GLN A 130 -16.71 0.15 -6.69
C GLN A 130 -16.64 -1.18 -5.92
N PHE A 131 -16.19 -1.16 -4.66
CA PHE A 131 -16.04 -2.36 -3.83
C PHE A 131 -16.70 -2.17 -2.45
N PRO A 132 -18.04 -2.08 -2.37
CA PRO A 132 -18.76 -1.83 -1.11
C PRO A 132 -18.60 -2.97 -0.08
N ASN A 133 -18.28 -4.18 -0.53
CA ASN A 133 -18.09 -5.36 0.32
C ASN A 133 -16.61 -5.71 0.57
N ALA A 134 -15.65 -4.90 0.11
CA ALA A 134 -14.23 -5.16 0.35
C ALA A 134 -13.84 -4.98 1.83
N PHE A 135 -12.73 -5.60 2.21
CA PHE A 135 -12.05 -5.32 3.47
C PHE A 135 -11.05 -4.17 3.26
N PHE A 136 -11.01 -3.24 4.20
CA PHE A 136 -10.09 -2.10 4.18
C PHE A 136 -9.22 -2.10 5.43
N LEU A 137 -7.93 -2.41 5.25
CA LEU A 137 -6.94 -2.37 6.32
C LEU A 137 -6.21 -1.04 6.28
N HIS A 138 -6.42 -0.21 7.29
CA HIS A 138 -5.61 0.97 7.53
C HIS A 138 -4.31 0.58 8.23
N LEU A 139 -3.22 0.52 7.47
CA LEU A 139 -1.89 0.25 7.96
C LEU A 139 -1.13 1.57 8.08
N TYR A 140 -0.63 1.87 9.27
CA TYR A 140 0.05 3.14 9.54
C TYR A 140 1.33 2.94 10.35
N ARG A 141 2.15 4.00 10.34
CA ARG A 141 3.47 4.03 10.98
C ARG A 141 3.66 5.35 11.71
N HIS A 142 4.48 5.34 12.74
CA HIS A 142 4.82 6.47 13.58
C HIS A 142 5.15 7.72 12.75
N PRO A 143 4.57 8.89 13.05
CA PRO A 143 4.70 10.10 12.23
C PRO A 143 6.16 10.54 12.05
N ILE A 144 6.97 10.55 13.10
CA ILE A 144 8.39 10.96 13.01
C ILE A 144 9.17 10.04 12.07
N ALA A 145 9.02 8.73 12.20
CA ALA A 145 9.73 7.76 11.36
C ALA A 145 9.27 7.83 9.89
N THR A 146 7.97 8.01 9.68
CA THR A 146 7.37 8.12 8.34
C THR A 146 7.83 9.41 7.65
N THR A 147 7.72 10.55 8.31
CA THR A 147 8.13 11.86 7.77
C THR A 147 9.61 11.90 7.42
N ALA A 148 10.48 11.37 8.30
CA ALA A 148 11.90 11.22 8.02
C ALA A 148 12.17 10.32 6.80
N SER A 149 11.44 9.20 6.68
CA SER A 149 11.59 8.31 5.53
C SER A 149 11.09 8.94 4.23
N ILE A 150 10.01 9.73 4.27
CA ILE A 150 9.51 10.46 3.09
C ILE A 150 10.54 11.51 2.68
N ALA A 151 11.01 12.34 3.61
CA ALA A 151 12.02 13.37 3.35
C ALA A 151 13.30 12.79 2.71
N LYS A 152 13.75 11.61 3.16
CA LYS A 152 14.92 10.94 2.56
C LYS A 152 14.74 10.60 1.07
N ILE A 153 13.54 10.21 0.64
CA ILE A 153 13.29 9.80 -0.75
C ILE A 153 12.83 10.94 -1.65
N THR A 154 12.25 12.00 -1.08
CA THR A 154 11.84 13.20 -1.82
C THR A 154 12.96 14.24 -1.93
N GLY A 155 14.10 14.02 -1.26
CA GLY A 155 15.18 15.00 -1.10
C GLY A 155 14.90 15.98 0.04
N LYS A 156 15.89 16.83 0.39
CA LYS A 156 15.71 17.90 1.38
C LYS A 156 14.54 18.77 0.93
N TRP A 157 13.46 18.77 1.72
CA TRP A 157 12.32 19.66 1.52
C TRP A 157 12.83 21.09 1.36
N GLN A 158 12.44 21.75 0.27
CA GLN A 158 12.69 23.18 0.07
C GLN A 158 11.35 23.89 0.29
N PRO A 159 11.25 24.83 1.25
CA PRO A 159 10.05 25.66 1.37
C PRO A 159 9.80 26.39 0.04
N PRO A 160 8.54 26.60 -0.36
CA PRO A 160 8.24 27.25 -1.63
C PRO A 160 8.81 28.67 -1.66
N THR A 161 9.82 28.89 -2.51
CA THR A 161 10.26 30.24 -2.88
C THR A 161 9.30 30.83 -3.91
N ARG A 162 9.15 32.17 -3.94
CA ARG A 162 8.24 32.92 -4.83
C ARG A 162 8.42 32.64 -6.35
N GLN A 163 9.44 31.88 -6.77
CA GLN A 163 9.79 31.63 -8.18
C GLN A 163 9.60 30.17 -8.65
N GLY A 164 9.08 29.25 -7.83
CA GLY A 164 9.05 27.81 -8.14
C GLY A 164 7.72 27.24 -8.63
N LEU A 165 6.97 27.91 -9.52
CA LEU A 165 5.69 27.38 -10.06
C LEU A 165 5.89 26.57 -11.38
N ARG A 166 6.87 25.65 -11.43
CA ARG A 166 7.05 24.76 -12.60
C ARG A 166 7.29 23.28 -12.28
N GLY A 167 7.20 22.88 -11.01
CA GLY A 167 7.11 21.47 -10.60
C GLY A 167 6.05 21.34 -9.52
N GLY A 168 5.23 20.29 -9.55
CA GLY A 168 4.16 20.10 -8.56
C GLY A 168 4.69 20.29 -7.13
N ARG A 169 3.98 21.08 -6.30
CA ARG A 169 4.38 21.36 -4.92
C ARG A 169 4.63 20.03 -4.20
N GLN A 170 5.89 19.76 -3.84
CA GLN A 170 6.22 18.69 -2.92
C GLN A 170 5.48 18.98 -1.61
N ARG A 171 4.49 18.15 -1.27
CA ARG A 171 3.77 18.29 0.00
C ARG A 171 4.76 18.05 1.13
N ASP A 172 4.59 18.82 2.19
CA ASP A 172 5.36 18.60 3.39
C ASP A 172 5.13 17.15 3.90
N PRO A 173 6.18 16.42 4.33
CA PRO A 173 6.03 15.06 4.82
C PRO A 173 5.02 14.91 5.97
N GLU A 174 4.96 15.88 6.88
CA GLU A 174 4.03 15.88 8.01
C GLU A 174 2.60 16.12 7.54
N GLU A 175 2.38 17.12 6.67
CA GLU A 175 1.08 17.36 6.04
C GLU A 175 0.59 16.11 5.28
N SER A 176 1.50 15.40 4.63
CA SER A 176 1.19 14.15 3.92
C SER A 176 0.77 13.04 4.88
N TRP A 177 1.52 12.86 5.98
CA TRP A 177 1.17 11.88 7.01
C TRP A 177 -0.19 12.21 7.63
N PHE A 178 -0.38 13.44 8.10
CA PHE A 178 -1.62 13.87 8.74
C PHE A 178 -2.81 13.77 7.78
N GLY A 179 -2.68 14.35 6.58
CA GLY A 179 -3.75 14.41 5.59
C GLY A 179 -4.24 13.02 5.16
N ILE A 180 -3.33 12.07 4.93
CA ILE A 180 -3.67 10.71 4.52
C ILE A 180 -4.36 9.95 5.65
N ASN A 181 -3.76 9.90 6.85
CA ASN A 181 -4.35 9.17 7.97
C ASN A 181 -5.71 9.76 8.35
N ALA A 182 -5.84 11.09 8.38
CA ALA A 182 -7.12 11.74 8.66
C ALA A 182 -8.17 11.47 7.56
N ALA A 183 -7.77 11.42 6.28
CA ALA A 183 -8.70 11.07 5.19
C ALA A 183 -9.20 9.64 5.30
N ILE A 184 -8.32 8.67 5.62
CA ILE A 184 -8.69 7.27 5.83
C ILE A 184 -9.68 7.14 7.00
N LEU A 185 -9.40 7.78 8.14
CA LEU A 185 -10.30 7.74 9.30
C LEU A 185 -11.65 8.42 9.05
N ARG A 186 -11.70 9.48 8.22
CA ARG A 186 -12.99 10.06 7.81
C ARG A 186 -13.75 9.12 6.87
N ALA A 187 -13.04 8.47 5.96
CA ALA A 187 -13.62 7.52 5.02
C ALA A 187 -14.14 6.26 5.73
N SER A 188 -13.51 5.82 6.82
CA SER A 188 -13.93 4.63 7.56
C SER A 188 -15.34 4.73 8.14
N LEU A 189 -15.86 5.94 8.35
CA LEU A 189 -17.25 6.16 8.78
C LEU A 189 -18.29 5.72 7.74
N ARG A 190 -17.87 5.48 6.49
CA ARG A 190 -18.72 5.04 5.37
C ARG A 190 -18.45 3.60 4.96
N ILE A 191 -17.51 2.92 5.59
CA ILE A 191 -17.19 1.51 5.35
C ILE A 191 -18.15 0.65 6.18
N ALA A 192 -18.60 -0.47 5.62
CA ALA A 192 -19.50 -1.38 6.32
C ALA A 192 -18.91 -1.84 7.68
N PRO A 193 -19.75 -2.01 8.72
CA PRO A 193 -19.30 -2.56 10.00
C PRO A 193 -18.58 -3.91 9.79
N GLY A 194 -17.44 -4.08 10.46
CA GLY A 194 -16.63 -5.29 10.31
C GLY A 194 -15.74 -5.31 9.06
N HIS A 195 -15.78 -4.30 8.18
CA HIS A 195 -14.97 -4.24 6.95
C HIS A 195 -13.85 -3.19 7.01
N PHE A 196 -13.65 -2.56 8.17
CA PHE A 196 -12.50 -1.69 8.43
C PHE A 196 -11.72 -2.11 9.68
N MET A 197 -10.40 -2.23 9.55
CA MET A 197 -9.47 -2.44 10.65
C MET A 197 -8.32 -1.44 10.57
N SER A 198 -7.86 -0.94 11.71
CA SER A 198 -6.66 -0.09 11.81
C SER A 198 -5.57 -0.81 12.60
N VAL A 199 -4.36 -0.86 12.07
CA VAL A 199 -3.22 -1.52 12.72
C VAL A 199 -1.91 -0.71 12.56
N ARG A 200 -1.14 -0.64 13.64
CA ARG A 200 0.23 -0.10 13.65
C ARG A 200 1.15 -1.11 12.98
N GLY A 201 1.86 -0.69 11.93
CA GLY A 201 2.84 -1.55 11.27
C GLY A 201 3.99 -1.95 12.20
N GLU A 202 4.32 -1.12 13.19
CA GLU A 202 5.29 -1.50 14.23
C GLU A 202 4.84 -2.71 15.04
N ASP A 203 3.55 -2.82 15.32
CA ASP A 203 3.01 -3.91 16.14
C ASP A 203 2.97 -5.20 15.32
N VAL A 204 2.55 -5.12 14.05
CA VAL A 204 2.60 -6.25 13.10
C VAL A 204 4.02 -6.81 12.99
N LEU A 205 5.03 -5.94 12.87
CA LEU A 205 6.40 -6.41 12.70
C LEU A 205 7.07 -6.85 14.01
N ARG A 206 6.55 -6.43 15.17
CA ARG A 206 7.05 -6.84 16.49
C ARG A 206 6.49 -8.18 16.94
N ASP A 207 5.23 -8.44 16.62
CA ASP A 207 4.50 -9.67 16.99
C ASP A 207 3.65 -10.15 15.79
N PRO A 208 4.32 -10.58 14.70
CA PRO A 208 3.63 -10.95 13.46
C PRO A 208 2.65 -12.10 13.67
N ASP A 209 2.98 -13.06 14.52
CA ASP A 209 2.13 -14.21 14.80
C ASP A 209 0.75 -13.78 15.29
N ARG A 210 0.72 -12.85 16.24
CA ARG A 210 -0.53 -12.30 16.78
C ARG A 210 -1.28 -11.47 15.75
N TYR A 211 -0.63 -10.46 15.16
CA TYR A 211 -1.35 -9.46 14.37
C TYR A 211 -1.74 -9.99 12.99
N LEU A 212 -0.94 -10.84 12.36
CA LEU A 212 -1.31 -11.45 11.07
C LEU A 212 -2.49 -12.40 11.25
N THR A 213 -2.48 -13.22 12.32
CA THR A 213 -3.63 -14.07 12.66
C THR A 213 -4.89 -13.23 12.91
N GLN A 214 -4.80 -12.14 13.67
CA GLN A 214 -5.94 -11.24 13.91
C GLN A 214 -6.50 -10.62 12.62
N ILE A 215 -5.63 -10.26 11.66
CA ILE A 215 -6.06 -9.74 10.36
C ILE A 215 -6.77 -10.83 9.54
N CYS A 216 -6.22 -12.05 9.52
CA CYS A 216 -6.85 -13.18 8.83
C CYS A 216 -8.20 -13.56 9.45
N ASP A 217 -8.28 -13.69 10.77
CA ASP A 217 -9.51 -13.98 11.51
C ASP A 217 -10.60 -12.93 11.23
N TRP A 218 -10.21 -11.66 11.22
CA TRP A 218 -11.11 -10.55 10.88
C TRP A 218 -11.70 -10.65 9.46
N MET A 219 -10.94 -11.22 8.52
CA MET A 219 -11.40 -11.51 7.16
C MET A 219 -12.17 -12.84 7.03
N GLY A 220 -12.38 -13.54 8.15
CA GLY A 220 -13.03 -14.85 8.20
C GLY A 220 -12.16 -15.99 7.66
N LEU A 221 -10.84 -15.88 7.79
CA LEU A 221 -9.88 -16.89 7.32
C LEU A 221 -9.26 -17.63 8.51
N GLU A 222 -9.29 -18.96 8.48
CA GLU A 222 -8.54 -19.79 9.42
C GLU A 222 -7.05 -19.72 9.11
N THR A 223 -6.23 -19.39 10.12
CA THR A 223 -4.77 -19.40 10.00
C THR A 223 -4.18 -20.66 10.60
N THR A 224 -3.72 -21.59 9.77
CA THR A 224 -3.01 -22.78 10.26
C THR A 224 -1.58 -22.44 10.68
N ARG A 225 -0.90 -23.35 11.37
CA ARG A 225 0.54 -23.22 11.67
C ARG A 225 1.40 -23.14 10.41
N ALA A 226 0.98 -23.80 9.33
CA ALA A 226 1.69 -23.74 8.05
C ALA A 226 1.53 -22.36 7.40
N ASP A 227 0.31 -21.80 7.42
CA ASP A 227 0.08 -20.42 6.95
C ASP A 227 0.91 -19.43 7.73
N LEU A 228 0.88 -19.51 9.07
CA LEU A 228 1.65 -18.62 9.92
C LEU A 228 3.15 -18.69 9.61
N SER A 229 3.70 -19.90 9.51
CA SER A 229 5.09 -20.09 9.09
C SER A 229 5.37 -19.52 7.70
N ALA A 230 4.46 -19.69 6.73
CA ALA A 230 4.62 -19.15 5.39
C ALA A 230 4.60 -17.61 5.38
N MET A 231 3.78 -16.98 6.21
CA MET A 231 3.70 -15.52 6.34
C MET A 231 4.99 -14.86 6.86
N HIS A 232 5.91 -15.62 7.47
CA HIS A 232 7.27 -15.15 7.79
C HIS A 232 8.22 -15.12 6.60
N HIS A 233 7.80 -15.65 5.44
CA HIS A 233 8.60 -15.73 4.22
C HIS A 233 8.00 -14.91 3.06
N PRO A 234 7.84 -13.58 3.23
CA PRO A 234 7.31 -12.70 2.17
C PRO A 234 8.13 -12.73 0.87
N GLU A 235 9.40 -13.12 0.93
CA GLU A 235 10.29 -13.33 -0.22
C GLU A 235 9.82 -14.43 -1.18
N HIS A 236 8.91 -15.31 -0.75
CA HIS A 236 8.32 -16.33 -1.63
C HIS A 236 7.21 -15.80 -2.55
N SER A 237 6.79 -14.54 -2.40
CA SER A 237 5.89 -13.90 -3.35
C SER A 237 6.56 -13.79 -4.74
N PRO A 238 5.86 -14.09 -5.85
CA PRO A 238 6.39 -13.89 -7.20
C PRO A 238 6.66 -12.40 -7.52
N PHE A 239 6.15 -11.49 -6.70
CA PHE A 239 6.33 -10.05 -6.84
C PHE A 239 7.31 -9.45 -5.84
N ALA A 240 7.96 -10.28 -5.02
CA ALA A 240 8.97 -9.87 -4.04
C ALA A 240 10.40 -9.84 -4.63
N CYS A 241 10.51 -9.44 -5.89
CA CYS A 241 11.76 -9.30 -6.61
C CYS A 241 11.68 -8.18 -7.66
N LEU A 242 12.83 -7.72 -8.15
CA LEU A 242 12.87 -6.86 -9.33
C LEU A 242 12.39 -7.64 -10.56
N GLY A 243 11.46 -7.05 -11.30
CA GLY A 243 11.05 -7.57 -12.61
C GLY A 243 12.05 -7.21 -13.73
N PRO A 244 11.70 -7.49 -14.99
CA PRO A 244 12.56 -7.22 -16.14
C PRO A 244 12.68 -5.70 -16.40
N PRO A 245 13.67 -5.24 -17.19
CA PRO A 245 13.86 -3.82 -17.52
C PRO A 245 12.60 -3.06 -17.96
N SER A 246 11.70 -3.73 -18.70
CA SER A 246 10.43 -3.14 -19.15
C SER A 246 9.35 -2.97 -18.08
N ALA A 247 9.46 -3.65 -16.93
CA ALA A 247 8.58 -3.51 -15.76
C ALA A 247 9.26 -4.03 -14.47
N PRO A 248 10.27 -3.34 -13.91
CA PRO A 248 11.06 -3.87 -12.81
C PRO A 248 10.49 -3.61 -11.42
N PHE A 249 9.53 -2.69 -11.27
CA PHE A 249 8.93 -2.39 -9.97
C PHE A 249 7.55 -3.03 -9.82
N GLY A 250 6.71 -2.50 -8.94
CA GLY A 250 5.44 -3.12 -8.51
C GLY A 250 5.30 -3.20 -7.00
N ASN A 251 6.39 -2.94 -6.27
CA ASN A 251 6.39 -2.69 -4.84
C ASN A 251 7.51 -1.70 -4.50
N ASP A 252 7.63 -1.37 -3.21
CA ASP A 252 8.69 -0.50 -2.71
C ASP A 252 10.09 -1.00 -3.16
N PRO A 253 10.91 -0.17 -3.82
CA PRO A 253 12.21 -0.61 -4.32
C PRO A 253 13.18 -1.11 -3.25
N ASN A 254 13.04 -0.70 -1.98
CA ASN A 254 13.87 -1.25 -0.91
C ASN A 254 13.41 -2.65 -0.53
N PHE A 255 12.10 -2.88 -0.47
CA PHE A 255 11.52 -4.22 -0.28
C PHE A 255 11.92 -5.17 -1.40
N LEU A 256 11.86 -4.73 -2.67
CA LEU A 256 12.25 -5.58 -3.81
C LEU A 256 13.73 -6.00 -3.81
N ARG A 257 14.60 -5.30 -3.06
CA ARG A 257 16.02 -5.66 -2.89
C ARG A 257 16.24 -6.57 -1.69
N GLU A 258 15.48 -6.37 -0.63
CA GLU A 258 15.56 -7.11 0.62
C GLU A 258 14.14 -7.52 1.06
N PRO A 259 13.55 -8.54 0.40
CA PRO A 259 12.14 -8.86 0.59
C PRO A 259 11.86 -9.63 1.88
N GLY A 260 12.88 -10.24 2.49
CA GLY A 260 12.73 -11.07 3.68
C GLY A 260 12.28 -10.29 4.91
N TYR A 261 11.41 -10.90 5.71
CA TYR A 261 11.11 -10.40 7.05
C TYR A 261 12.28 -10.72 7.99
N ASN A 262 12.82 -9.69 8.64
CA ASN A 262 13.87 -9.83 9.64
C ASN A 262 13.38 -9.23 10.96
N PRO A 263 13.09 -10.07 11.97
CA PRO A 263 12.71 -9.60 13.30
C PRO A 263 13.76 -8.65 13.86
N ARG A 264 13.33 -7.45 14.27
CA ARG A 264 14.21 -6.47 14.89
C ARG A 264 13.44 -5.58 15.86
N PRO A 265 14.12 -5.02 16.89
CA PRO A 265 13.53 -3.98 17.71
C PRO A 265 13.10 -2.79 16.85
N ILE A 266 11.87 -2.32 17.05
CA ILE A 266 11.34 -1.12 16.40
C ILE A 266 11.19 -0.04 17.46
N SER A 267 12.05 0.97 17.39
CA SER A 267 12.01 2.10 18.30
C SER A 267 10.99 3.14 17.83
N GLU A 268 10.22 3.67 18.78
CA GLU A 268 9.30 4.77 18.60
C GLU A 268 9.85 6.00 19.32
N ALA A 269 10.14 7.06 18.56
CA ALA A 269 10.59 8.31 19.13
C ALA A 269 9.45 8.99 19.91
N PRO A 270 9.73 9.75 20.98
CA PRO A 270 8.75 10.63 21.60
C PRO A 270 8.10 11.57 20.56
N LEU A 271 6.80 11.84 20.69
CA LEU A 271 6.09 12.69 19.71
C LEU A 271 6.58 14.16 19.69
N ASP A 272 7.26 14.60 20.75
CA ASP A 272 7.91 15.90 20.88
C ASP A 272 9.40 15.88 20.46
N ALA A 273 9.87 14.77 19.88
CA ALA A 273 11.22 14.71 19.32
C ALA A 273 11.38 15.62 18.09
N PRO A 274 12.59 16.16 17.84
CA PRO A 274 12.86 16.98 16.67
C PRO A 274 12.60 16.27 15.35
N LEU A 275 12.04 16.99 14.38
CA LEU A 275 12.01 16.56 12.98
C LEU A 275 13.36 16.88 12.33
N GLU A 276 14.37 16.07 12.65
CA GLU A 276 15.77 16.26 12.25
C GLU A 276 15.99 16.37 10.73
N TRP A 277 15.04 15.85 9.94
CA TRP A 277 15.07 15.93 8.47
C TRP A 277 14.79 17.35 7.93
N ASP A 278 14.26 18.26 8.75
CA ASP A 278 14.00 19.66 8.38
C ASP A 278 14.89 20.62 9.19
N SER A 279 14.66 20.74 10.50
CA SER A 279 15.47 21.57 11.38
C SER A 279 15.46 21.08 12.84
N PRO A 280 16.51 21.39 13.64
CA PRO A 280 16.59 20.95 15.04
C PRO A 280 15.45 21.44 15.93
N ASN A 281 14.78 22.52 15.55
CA ASN A 281 13.70 23.15 16.32
C ASN A 281 12.31 22.76 15.83
N ARG A 282 12.18 22.19 14.62
CA ARG A 282 10.87 21.75 14.14
C ARG A 282 10.39 20.54 14.92
N ARG A 283 9.10 20.53 15.24
CA ARG A 283 8.37 19.44 15.89
C ARG A 283 7.10 19.16 15.10
N LEU A 284 6.46 18.04 15.40
CA LEU A 284 5.11 17.77 14.91
C LEU A 284 4.16 18.88 15.39
N GLY A 285 3.32 19.36 14.48
CA GLY A 285 2.21 20.24 14.78
C GLY A 285 1.19 19.58 15.71
N ARG A 286 0.41 20.40 16.41
CA ARG A 286 -0.55 19.94 17.42
C ARG A 286 -1.59 18.98 16.87
N GLU A 287 -2.06 19.20 15.64
CA GLU A 287 -3.03 18.34 14.97
C GLU A 287 -2.44 16.97 14.64
N THR A 288 -1.19 16.94 14.18
CA THR A 288 -0.44 15.70 13.93
C THR A 288 -0.22 14.91 15.22
N VAL A 289 0.15 15.59 16.31
CA VAL A 289 0.30 14.95 17.63
C VAL A 289 -1.03 14.40 18.12
N ALA A 290 -2.12 15.17 18.02
CA ALA A 290 -3.44 14.72 18.44
C ALA A 290 -3.90 13.46 17.67
N LEU A 291 -3.71 13.46 16.34
CA LEU A 291 -4.01 12.29 15.51
C LEU A 291 -3.11 11.09 15.85
N ALA A 292 -1.82 11.32 16.10
CA ALA A 292 -0.91 10.27 16.51
C ALA A 292 -1.33 9.64 17.85
N CYS A 293 -1.75 10.44 18.82
CA CYS A 293 -2.30 9.97 20.09
C CYS A 293 -3.58 9.15 19.91
N GLN A 294 -4.49 9.59 19.03
CA GLN A 294 -5.69 8.84 18.67
C GLN A 294 -5.34 7.47 18.07
N LEU A 295 -4.28 7.41 17.25
CA LEU A 295 -3.76 6.18 16.62
C LEU A 295 -2.89 5.32 17.56
N GLY A 296 -2.76 5.71 18.83
CA GLY A 296 -2.07 4.91 19.85
C GLY A 296 -0.58 5.19 20.00
N TYR A 297 -0.05 6.29 19.45
CA TYR A 297 1.32 6.74 19.73
C TYR A 297 1.36 7.70 20.93
N GLY A 298 2.57 7.92 21.49
CA GLY A 298 2.77 8.89 22.57
C GLY A 298 2.22 8.47 23.94
N ARG A 299 1.67 7.27 24.07
CA ARG A 299 1.35 6.68 25.38
C ARG A 299 2.66 6.15 25.98
N GLY A 300 3.28 6.93 26.87
CA GLY A 300 4.29 6.37 27.77
C GLY A 300 3.67 5.22 28.56
N THR A 301 4.41 4.13 28.73
CA THR A 301 4.14 3.11 29.76
C THR A 301 3.84 3.84 31.06
N ARG A 302 2.59 3.81 31.50
CA ARG A 302 2.26 4.07 32.91
C ARG A 302 2.71 2.87 33.72
#